data_AF-A0A5C3DZ81-F1
#
_entry.id   AF-A0A5C3DZ81-F1
#
_cell.length_a   1.000
_cell.length_b   1.000
_cell.length_c   1.000
_cell.angle_alpha   90.00
_cell.angle_beta   90.00
_cell.angle_gamma   90.00
#
_symmetry.space_group_name_H-M   'P 1'
#
loop_
_entity.id
_entity.type
_entity.pdbx_description
1 polymer ?
#
loop_
_entity_poly.entity_id
_entity_poly.type
_entity_poly.pdbx_seq_one_letter_code
_entity_poly.pdbx_strand_id
1 'polypeptide(L)'
;MITYTQDNRARIRTAQPSASASSSGSIQTLSELNVANPEENDVDFVIHAFDSALSYLASIGSEAQWGTVPFSEKPKVRQSFDEYVRKSYDLNTTSQGVPASHGQSWQHLTLYEVQTEEGKWRRVAAQGVSTSFPDYVPEKLAAKEVKESSDYLYLNYLIADRRTGDLAKGAASQLVAFALQEGKARGKSFFYGDCWRGNNDGLIKYYQKLGFEPVGSFEVQDKHGPRLNWTGYLFSRSLRDQRQ
;
A
#
# COMPACT_ATOMS: atom_id res chain seq x y z
N MET A 1 -10.62 -9.90 -6.43
CA MET A 1 -10.47 -11.11 -5.58
C MET A 1 -10.69 -10.72 -4.12
N ILE A 2 -11.37 -11.54 -3.33
CA ILE A 2 -11.57 -11.33 -1.88
C ILE A 2 -10.96 -12.52 -1.15
N THR A 3 -10.11 -12.25 -0.16
CA THR A 3 -9.48 -13.25 0.70
C THR A 3 -9.91 -13.00 2.13
N TYR A 4 -10.41 -14.02 2.83
CA TYR A 4 -10.85 -13.90 4.21
C TYR A 4 -9.74 -14.31 5.18
N THR A 5 -9.71 -13.71 6.36
CA THR A 5 -8.91 -14.23 7.49
C THR A 5 -9.49 -15.55 7.97
N GLN A 6 -8.68 -16.36 8.67
CA GLN A 6 -9.11 -17.69 9.15
C GLN A 6 -10.35 -17.64 10.06
N ASP A 7 -10.50 -16.57 10.85
CA ASP A 7 -11.65 -16.35 11.74
C ASP A 7 -12.86 -15.74 11.03
N ASN A 8 -12.75 -15.46 9.72
CA ASN A 8 -13.74 -14.76 8.89
C ASN A 8 -14.18 -13.39 9.43
N ARG A 9 -13.44 -12.77 10.34
CA ARG A 9 -13.78 -11.44 10.89
C ARG A 9 -13.15 -10.29 10.12
N ALA A 10 -12.23 -10.59 9.21
CA ALA A 10 -11.66 -9.63 8.29
C ALA A 10 -11.52 -10.22 6.89
N ARG A 11 -11.43 -9.33 5.91
CA ARG A 11 -11.16 -9.69 4.52
C ARG A 11 -10.23 -8.67 3.87
N ILE A 12 -9.47 -9.15 2.90
CA ILE A 12 -8.62 -8.37 2.03
C ILE A 12 -9.21 -8.42 0.63
N ARG A 13 -9.43 -7.26 0.01
CA ARG A 13 -9.93 -7.20 -1.36
C ARG A 13 -9.17 -6.18 -2.20
N THR A 14 -9.12 -6.43 -3.50
CA THR A 14 -8.66 -5.43 -4.48
C THR A 14 -9.57 -4.21 -4.43
N ALA A 15 -8.98 -3.01 -4.34
CA ALA A 15 -9.72 -1.75 -4.44
C ALA A 15 -10.34 -1.59 -5.83
N GLN A 16 -11.58 -1.13 -5.90
CA GLN A 16 -12.32 -0.88 -7.13
C GLN A 16 -12.10 0.54 -7.63
N PRO A 17 -12.03 0.77 -8.96
CA PRO A 17 -11.95 2.11 -9.50
C PRO A 17 -13.24 2.89 -9.22
N SER A 18 -13.15 4.21 -9.28
CA SER A 18 -14.34 5.07 -9.26
C SER A 18 -15.25 4.76 -10.47
N ALA A 19 -16.57 4.84 -10.29
CA ALA A 19 -17.57 4.36 -11.26
C ALA A 19 -17.52 5.02 -12.66
N SER A 20 -16.74 6.10 -12.83
CA SER A 20 -16.51 6.76 -14.12
C SER A 20 -15.41 6.13 -14.97
N ALA A 21 -14.63 5.19 -14.41
CA ALA A 21 -13.60 4.48 -15.17
C ALA A 21 -14.20 3.27 -15.88
N SER A 22 -14.10 3.23 -17.20
CA SER A 22 -14.47 2.09 -18.05
C SER A 22 -13.58 0.87 -17.74
N SER A 23 -13.88 0.14 -16.67
CA SER A 23 -13.24 -1.13 -16.36
C SER A 23 -13.94 -2.26 -17.11
N SER A 24 -13.17 -3.24 -17.59
CA SER A 24 -13.60 -4.30 -18.51
C SER A 24 -14.38 -5.45 -17.84
N GLY A 25 -14.79 -5.31 -16.58
CA GLY A 25 -15.50 -6.35 -15.82
C GLY A 25 -16.77 -5.86 -15.13
N SER A 26 -17.65 -6.80 -14.76
CA SER A 26 -18.84 -6.55 -13.95
C SER A 26 -18.43 -6.14 -12.53
N ILE A 27 -18.24 -4.83 -12.30
CA ILE A 27 -17.92 -4.29 -10.97
C ILE A 27 -19.14 -4.47 -10.06
N GLN A 28 -19.02 -5.28 -9.00
CA GLN A 28 -20.01 -5.30 -7.92
C GLN A 28 -19.99 -3.94 -7.21
N THR A 29 -21.16 -3.36 -6.97
CA THR A 29 -21.30 -2.15 -6.17
C THR A 29 -20.82 -2.37 -4.73
N LEU A 30 -20.40 -1.31 -4.05
CA LEU A 30 -20.00 -1.39 -2.64
C LEU A 30 -21.15 -1.85 -1.72
N SER A 31 -22.40 -1.55 -2.11
CA SER A 31 -23.60 -2.07 -1.43
C SER A 31 -23.75 -3.59 -1.59
N GLU A 32 -23.54 -4.14 -2.79
CA GLU A 32 -23.53 -5.59 -3.02
C GLU A 32 -22.38 -6.29 -2.28
N LEU A 33 -21.24 -5.60 -2.12
CA LEU A 33 -20.13 -6.06 -1.29
C LEU A 33 -20.38 -5.92 0.22
N ASN A 34 -21.54 -5.40 0.62
CA ASN A 34 -21.95 -5.12 2.00
C ASN A 34 -20.95 -4.23 2.76
N VAL A 35 -20.37 -3.24 2.07
CA VAL A 35 -19.48 -2.24 2.69
C VAL A 35 -20.29 -1.29 3.56
N ALA A 36 -19.74 -0.90 4.71
CA ALA A 36 -20.44 -0.12 5.72
C ALA A 36 -20.82 1.30 5.25
N ASN A 37 -20.00 1.91 4.40
CA ASN A 37 -20.15 3.26 3.86
C ASN A 37 -20.04 3.25 2.32
N PRO A 38 -21.01 2.66 1.61
CA PRO A 38 -20.91 2.38 0.17
C PRO A 38 -20.90 3.64 -0.72
N GLU A 39 -21.24 4.81 -0.18
CA GLU A 39 -21.21 6.10 -0.85
C GLU A 39 -19.78 6.66 -1.04
N GLU A 40 -18.83 6.27 -0.19
CA GLU A 40 -17.41 6.61 -0.34
C GLU A 40 -16.77 5.55 -1.25
N ASN A 41 -16.40 5.90 -2.49
CA ASN A 41 -15.69 4.94 -3.35
C ASN A 41 -14.30 4.61 -2.78
N ASP A 42 -13.67 3.54 -3.27
CA ASP A 42 -12.41 3.07 -2.71
C ASP A 42 -11.24 4.05 -2.89
N VAL A 43 -11.24 4.84 -3.97
CA VAL A 43 -10.22 5.88 -4.18
C VAL A 43 -10.34 6.97 -3.12
N ASP A 44 -11.57 7.43 -2.86
CA ASP A 44 -11.86 8.41 -1.82
C ASP A 44 -11.50 7.86 -0.44
N PHE A 45 -11.85 6.60 -0.14
CA PHE A 45 -11.47 5.95 1.13
C PHE A 45 -9.95 6.00 1.35
N VAL A 46 -9.14 5.64 0.35
CA VAL A 46 -7.67 5.64 0.47
C VAL A 46 -7.15 7.05 0.74
N ILE A 47 -7.65 8.05 0.00
CA ILE A 47 -7.25 9.45 0.17
C ILE A 47 -7.63 9.96 1.57
N HIS A 48 -8.86 9.71 2.00
CA HIS A 48 -9.32 10.14 3.32
C HIS A 48 -8.61 9.40 4.47
N ALA A 49 -8.17 8.16 4.26
CA ALA A 49 -7.32 7.45 5.22
C ALA A 49 -5.97 8.17 5.42
N PHE A 50 -5.34 8.68 4.35
CA PHE A 50 -4.15 9.52 4.47
C PHE A 50 -4.46 10.84 5.20
N ASP A 51 -5.54 11.54 4.82
CA ASP A 51 -5.96 12.79 5.46
C ASP A 51 -6.17 12.62 6.96
N SER A 52 -6.77 11.50 7.37
CA SER A 52 -7.02 11.17 8.78
C SER A 52 -5.74 11.09 9.63
N ALA A 53 -4.60 10.82 9.00
CA ALA A 53 -3.33 10.65 9.68
C ALA A 53 -2.52 11.96 9.83
N LEU A 54 -2.72 12.95 8.95
CA LEU A 54 -1.84 14.10 8.85
C LEU A 54 -1.80 14.95 10.12
N SER A 55 -2.95 15.27 10.71
CA SER A 55 -3.00 16.06 11.95
C SER A 55 -2.31 15.35 13.12
N TYR A 56 -2.48 14.04 13.23
CA TYR A 56 -1.79 13.25 14.26
C TYR A 56 -0.28 13.26 14.04
N LEU A 57 0.18 13.04 12.81
CA LEU A 57 1.62 13.04 12.51
C LEU A 57 2.26 14.39 12.81
N ALA A 58 1.61 15.48 12.42
CA ALA A 58 2.07 16.83 12.78
C ALA A 58 2.14 17.00 14.31
N SER A 59 1.18 16.48 15.07
CA SER A 59 1.18 16.57 16.53
C SER A 59 2.34 15.84 17.21
N ILE A 60 2.97 14.87 16.53
CA ILE A 60 4.13 14.11 17.02
C ILE A 60 5.42 14.46 16.28
N GLY A 61 5.48 15.59 15.57
CA GLY A 61 6.66 16.04 14.80
C GLY A 61 7.03 15.12 13.64
N SER A 62 6.04 14.42 13.07
CA SER A 62 6.17 13.47 11.95
C SER A 62 5.55 13.97 10.65
N GLU A 63 5.34 15.27 10.52
CA GLU A 63 4.76 15.90 9.32
C GLU A 63 5.60 15.67 8.07
N ALA A 64 6.92 15.48 8.20
CA ALA A 64 7.77 15.14 7.06
C ALA A 64 7.40 13.78 6.43
N GLN A 65 6.66 12.90 7.12
CA GLN A 65 6.30 11.59 6.58
C GLN A 65 5.43 11.68 5.32
N TRP A 66 4.44 12.58 5.28
CA TRP A 66 3.50 12.76 4.16
C TRP A 66 3.13 14.23 3.86
N GLY A 67 3.72 15.18 4.59
CA GLY A 67 3.37 16.60 4.56
C GLY A 67 2.18 16.96 5.43
N THR A 68 1.78 18.23 5.40
CA THR A 68 0.67 18.79 6.19
C THR A 68 -0.58 19.10 5.36
N VAL A 69 -0.42 19.27 4.05
CA VAL A 69 -1.55 19.52 3.15
C VAL A 69 -2.30 18.21 2.91
N PRO A 70 -3.64 18.16 3.10
CA PRO A 70 -4.47 17.01 2.78
C PRO A 70 -4.24 16.48 1.37
N PHE A 71 -4.30 15.17 1.21
CA PHE A 71 -4.21 14.49 -0.09
C PHE A 71 -5.45 14.80 -0.94
N SER A 72 -6.62 14.96 -0.31
CA SER A 72 -7.85 15.39 -0.98
C SER A 72 -7.75 16.78 -1.62
N GLU A 73 -6.90 17.66 -1.10
CA GLU A 73 -6.64 18.99 -1.64
C GLU A 73 -5.60 19.01 -2.78
N LYS A 74 -5.04 17.85 -3.17
CA LYS A 74 -3.98 17.72 -4.18
C LYS A 74 -4.50 16.99 -5.44
N PRO A 75 -4.92 17.71 -6.51
CA PRO A 75 -5.47 17.09 -7.72
C PRO A 75 -4.55 16.03 -8.36
N LYS A 76 -3.23 16.25 -8.36
CA LYS A 76 -2.25 15.27 -8.89
C LYS A 76 -2.18 13.99 -8.07
N VAL A 77 -2.36 14.08 -6.75
CA VAL A 77 -2.41 12.90 -5.87
C VAL A 77 -3.67 12.11 -6.15
N ARG A 78 -4.83 12.78 -6.28
CA ARG A 78 -6.08 12.15 -6.70
C ARG A 78 -5.93 11.39 -8.02
N GLN A 79 -5.43 12.07 -9.07
CA GLN A 79 -5.19 11.44 -10.36
C GLN A 79 -4.29 10.21 -10.26
N SER A 80 -3.20 10.31 -9.48
CA SER A 80 -2.27 9.20 -9.29
C SER A 80 -2.95 7.99 -8.63
N PHE A 81 -3.81 8.20 -7.63
CA PHE A 81 -4.57 7.12 -7.02
C PHE A 81 -5.63 6.55 -7.96
N ASP A 82 -6.40 7.37 -8.69
CA ASP A 82 -7.37 6.88 -9.68
C ASP A 82 -6.69 5.97 -10.73
N GLU A 83 -5.55 6.40 -11.28
CA GLU A 83 -4.77 5.61 -12.22
C GLU A 83 -4.21 4.33 -11.59
N TYR A 84 -3.70 4.41 -10.36
CA TYR A 84 -3.14 3.27 -9.65
C TYR A 84 -4.21 2.21 -9.34
N VAL A 85 -5.36 2.64 -8.84
CA VAL A 85 -6.48 1.76 -8.50
C VAL A 85 -7.03 1.09 -9.76
N ARG A 86 -7.24 1.85 -10.84
CA ARG A 86 -7.72 1.29 -12.11
C ARG A 86 -6.78 0.22 -12.65
N LYS A 87 -5.49 0.52 -12.79
CA LYS A 87 -4.48 -0.45 -13.26
C LYS A 87 -4.40 -1.68 -12.35
N SER A 88 -4.41 -1.46 -11.03
CA SER A 88 -4.45 -2.54 -10.04
C SER A 88 -5.69 -3.43 -10.25
N TYR A 89 -6.87 -2.83 -10.40
CA TYR A 89 -8.11 -3.56 -10.56
C TYR A 89 -8.07 -4.40 -11.84
N ASP A 90 -7.75 -3.79 -12.99
CA ASP A 90 -7.65 -4.48 -14.29
C ASP A 90 -6.67 -5.67 -14.23
N LEU A 91 -5.49 -5.49 -13.62
CA LEU A 91 -4.48 -6.54 -13.50
C LEU A 91 -4.92 -7.71 -12.61
N ASN A 92 -5.71 -7.46 -11.56
CA ASN A 92 -6.04 -8.46 -10.54
C ASN A 92 -7.49 -9.01 -10.64
N THR A 93 -8.30 -8.52 -11.60
CA THR A 93 -9.63 -9.07 -11.91
C THR A 93 -9.67 -9.76 -13.27
N THR A 94 -8.97 -9.25 -14.28
CA THR A 94 -8.96 -9.83 -15.63
C THR A 94 -7.98 -11.00 -15.77
N SER A 95 -6.90 -11.03 -14.98
CA SER A 95 -5.83 -12.03 -15.09
C SER A 95 -6.07 -13.30 -14.25
N GLN A 96 -7.33 -13.67 -13.97
CA GLN A 96 -7.66 -14.94 -13.30
C GLN A 96 -7.24 -16.12 -14.21
N GLY A 97 -5.98 -16.55 -14.12
CA GLY A 97 -5.45 -17.75 -14.78
C GLY A 97 -4.26 -17.54 -15.73
N VAL A 98 -3.84 -16.31 -16.02
CA VAL A 98 -2.63 -16.07 -16.82
C VAL A 98 -1.51 -15.59 -15.89
N PRO A 99 -0.44 -16.39 -15.66
CA PRO A 99 0.72 -15.92 -14.94
C PRO A 99 1.27 -14.68 -15.63
N ALA A 100 1.48 -13.60 -14.87
CA ALA A 100 2.19 -12.43 -15.40
C ALA A 100 3.53 -12.93 -15.97
N SER A 101 3.79 -12.65 -17.25
CA SER A 101 5.05 -13.04 -17.88
C SER A 101 6.22 -12.40 -17.13
N HIS A 102 7.35 -13.11 -17.03
CA HIS A 102 8.57 -12.56 -16.44
C HIS A 102 8.89 -11.18 -17.05
N GLY A 103 9.09 -10.17 -16.21
CA GLY A 103 9.40 -8.80 -16.62
C GLY A 103 8.19 -7.87 -16.88
N GLN A 104 6.95 -8.35 -16.78
CA GLN A 104 5.79 -7.43 -16.83
C GLN A 104 5.65 -6.63 -15.54
N SER A 105 5.37 -5.33 -15.70
CA SER A 105 5.02 -4.45 -14.59
C SER A 105 3.70 -4.90 -13.96
N TRP A 106 3.68 -4.98 -12.63
CA TRP A 106 2.51 -5.39 -11.87
C TRP A 106 2.29 -4.46 -10.68
N GLN A 107 1.04 -4.27 -10.29
CA GLN A 107 0.66 -3.52 -9.10
C GLN A 107 -0.65 -4.01 -8.51
N HIS A 108 -0.81 -3.80 -7.21
CA HIS A 108 -2.02 -4.14 -6.47
C HIS A 108 -2.25 -3.13 -5.36
N LEU A 109 -3.45 -2.55 -5.35
CA LEU A 109 -4.01 -1.79 -4.26
C LEU A 109 -5.03 -2.68 -3.55
N THR A 110 -4.78 -2.96 -2.27
CA THR A 110 -5.60 -3.83 -1.44
C THR A 110 -6.17 -3.05 -0.27
N LEU A 111 -7.40 -3.37 0.09
CA LEU A 111 -8.10 -2.84 1.25
C LEU A 111 -8.26 -3.94 2.28
N TYR A 112 -7.98 -3.60 3.54
CA TYR A 112 -8.31 -4.45 4.68
C TYR A 112 -9.63 -3.99 5.27
N GLU A 113 -10.57 -4.91 5.37
CA GLU A 113 -11.91 -4.67 5.89
C GLU A 113 -12.17 -5.58 7.08
N VAL A 114 -12.82 -5.04 8.11
CA VAL A 114 -13.25 -5.81 9.29
C VAL A 114 -14.76 -5.84 9.36
N GLN A 115 -15.31 -6.93 9.87
CA GLN A 115 -16.76 -7.05 10.06
C GLN A 115 -17.18 -6.20 11.27
N THR A 116 -18.24 -5.40 11.10
CA THR A 116 -18.87 -4.63 12.18
C THR A 116 -19.91 -5.47 12.91
N GLU A 117 -20.39 -5.00 14.05
CA GLU A 117 -21.45 -5.67 14.82
C GLU A 117 -22.75 -5.82 14.02
N GLU A 118 -23.02 -4.89 13.09
CA GLU A 118 -24.17 -4.93 12.18
C GLU A 118 -23.96 -5.88 10.98
N GLY A 119 -22.85 -6.63 10.96
CA GLY A 119 -22.51 -7.58 9.90
C GLY A 119 -22.03 -6.94 8.60
N LYS A 120 -21.78 -5.62 8.56
CA LYS A 120 -21.21 -4.90 7.40
C LYS A 120 -19.68 -4.95 7.41
N TRP A 121 -19.07 -4.68 6.26
CA TRP A 121 -17.61 -4.62 6.12
C TRP A 121 -17.12 -3.17 6.19
N ARG A 122 -16.37 -2.84 7.25
CA ARG A 122 -15.73 -1.52 7.40
C ARG A 122 -14.31 -1.59 6.85
N ARG A 123 -14.00 -0.74 5.87
CA ARG A 123 -12.62 -0.48 5.43
C ARG A 123 -11.85 0.21 6.55
N VAL A 124 -10.67 -0.29 6.88
CA VAL A 124 -9.84 0.21 8.00
C VAL A 124 -8.37 0.45 7.62
N ALA A 125 -7.90 -0.11 6.51
CA ALA A 125 -6.55 0.13 6.02
C ALA A 125 -6.44 -0.13 4.52
N ALA A 126 -5.39 0.40 3.90
CA ALA A 126 -5.04 0.17 2.51
C ALA A 126 -3.53 -0.05 2.34
N GLN A 127 -3.17 -0.85 1.34
CA GLN A 127 -1.80 -1.10 0.93
C GLN A 127 -1.67 -1.07 -0.59
N GLY A 128 -0.66 -0.36 -1.08
CA GLY A 128 -0.23 -0.40 -2.47
C GLY A 128 1.12 -1.09 -2.60
N VAL A 129 1.20 -2.13 -3.42
CA VAL A 129 2.45 -2.79 -3.80
C VAL A 129 2.59 -2.86 -5.32
N SER A 130 3.83 -2.78 -5.82
CA SER A 130 4.11 -2.89 -7.26
C SER A 130 5.46 -3.57 -7.54
N THR A 131 5.79 -3.78 -8.81
CA THR A 131 7.12 -4.19 -9.26
C THR A 131 7.93 -2.99 -9.78
N SER A 132 7.72 -1.80 -9.20
CA SER A 132 8.40 -0.56 -9.62
C SER A 132 9.04 0.14 -8.43
N PHE A 133 10.33 0.45 -8.55
CA PHE A 133 11.01 1.35 -7.60
C PHE A 133 10.61 2.80 -7.87
N PRO A 134 10.50 3.64 -6.83
CA PRO A 134 10.45 5.08 -7.01
C PRO A 134 11.78 5.62 -7.56
N ASP A 135 11.72 6.56 -8.50
CA ASP A 135 12.91 7.15 -9.15
C ASP A 135 13.87 7.83 -8.16
N TYR A 136 13.35 8.30 -7.02
CA TYR A 136 14.15 8.96 -5.98
C TYR A 136 15.01 8.00 -5.14
N VAL A 137 14.82 6.68 -5.23
CA VAL A 137 15.69 5.73 -4.54
C VAL A 137 17.05 5.71 -5.25
N PRO A 138 18.17 6.03 -4.60
CA PRO A 138 19.43 6.20 -5.30
C PRO A 138 20.04 4.85 -5.75
N GLU A 139 20.74 4.86 -6.87
CA GLU A 139 21.35 3.64 -7.45
C GLU A 139 22.34 2.94 -6.50
N LYS A 140 23.01 3.70 -5.63
CA LYS A 140 23.90 3.14 -4.60
C LYS A 140 23.20 2.22 -3.59
N LEU A 141 21.88 2.32 -3.46
CA LEU A 141 21.07 1.45 -2.58
C LEU A 141 20.32 0.36 -3.36
N ALA A 142 19.99 0.63 -4.62
CA ALA A 142 19.39 -0.34 -5.52
C ALA A 142 19.90 -0.07 -6.94
N ALA A 143 20.81 -0.91 -7.43
CA ALA A 143 21.41 -0.78 -8.75
C ALA A 143 20.33 -0.79 -9.85
N LYS A 144 20.62 -0.15 -10.99
CA LYS A 144 19.69 -0.04 -12.11
C LYS A 144 19.16 -1.40 -12.56
N GLU A 145 20.02 -2.41 -12.60
CA GLU A 145 19.68 -3.78 -13.00
C GLU A 145 18.69 -4.42 -12.02
N VAL A 146 18.82 -4.13 -10.72
CA VAL A 146 17.85 -4.58 -9.70
C VAL A 146 16.50 -3.95 -9.94
N LYS A 147 16.46 -2.64 -10.19
CA LYS A 147 15.22 -1.90 -10.46
C LYS A 147 14.52 -2.37 -11.75
N GLU A 148 15.28 -2.66 -12.79
CA GLU A 148 14.74 -3.09 -14.09
C GLU A 148 14.33 -4.58 -14.09
N SER A 149 14.85 -5.40 -13.18
CA SER A 149 14.56 -6.85 -13.12
C SER A 149 13.08 -7.20 -12.90
N SER A 150 12.33 -6.33 -12.23
CA SER A 150 10.98 -6.62 -11.72
C SER A 150 10.89 -7.90 -10.86
N ASP A 151 12.02 -8.43 -10.35
CA ASP A 151 12.09 -9.63 -9.49
C ASP A 151 11.89 -9.27 -8.00
N TYR A 152 10.94 -8.38 -7.75
CA TYR A 152 10.62 -7.90 -6.42
C TYR A 152 9.18 -7.40 -6.33
N LEU A 153 8.68 -7.25 -5.11
CA LEU A 153 7.61 -6.31 -4.77
C LEU A 153 8.21 -5.07 -4.11
N TYR A 154 7.55 -3.93 -4.26
CA TYR A 154 7.87 -2.66 -3.61
C TYR A 154 6.64 -2.17 -2.84
N LEU A 155 6.79 -1.83 -1.56
CA LEU A 155 5.73 -1.26 -0.73
C LEU A 155 5.63 0.24 -1.03
N ASN A 156 4.66 0.61 -1.87
CA ASN A 156 4.44 2.01 -2.26
C ASN A 156 3.66 2.78 -1.20
N TYR A 157 2.62 2.16 -0.64
CA TYR A 157 1.71 2.77 0.32
C TYR A 157 1.30 1.77 1.40
N LEU A 158 1.20 2.22 2.64
CA LEU A 158 0.59 1.48 3.74
C LEU A 158 -0.04 2.49 4.69
N ILE A 159 -1.36 2.45 4.84
CA ILE A 159 -2.10 3.42 5.66
C ILE A 159 -3.21 2.71 6.43
N ALA A 160 -3.32 3.02 7.72
CA ALA A 160 -4.45 2.67 8.56
C ALA A 160 -5.32 3.90 8.75
N ASP A 161 -6.63 3.76 8.54
CA ASP A 161 -7.58 4.86 8.67
C ASP A 161 -7.82 5.18 10.15
N ARG A 162 -7.31 6.33 10.60
CA ARG A 162 -7.41 6.75 12.00
C ARG A 162 -8.85 7.00 12.44
N ARG A 163 -9.78 7.27 11.51
CA ARG A 163 -11.22 7.44 11.80
C ARG A 163 -11.86 6.17 12.36
N THR A 164 -11.22 5.02 12.14
CA THR A 164 -11.72 3.70 12.56
C THR A 164 -11.16 3.22 13.89
N GLY A 165 -10.22 3.97 14.49
CA GLY A 165 -9.67 3.71 15.81
C GLY A 165 -9.16 2.28 15.98
N ASP A 166 -9.66 1.60 17.01
CA ASP A 166 -9.22 0.26 17.38
C ASP A 166 -9.51 -0.83 16.33
N LEU A 167 -10.45 -0.58 15.42
CA LEU A 167 -10.78 -1.50 14.33
C LEU A 167 -9.60 -1.69 13.35
N ALA A 168 -8.71 -0.70 13.22
CA ALA A 168 -7.54 -0.79 12.35
C ALA A 168 -6.34 -1.49 13.00
N LYS A 169 -6.41 -1.85 14.30
CA LYS A 169 -5.29 -2.48 15.00
C LYS A 169 -4.90 -3.79 14.31
N GLY A 170 -3.62 -3.90 13.94
CA GLY A 170 -3.07 -5.08 13.25
C GLY A 170 -3.37 -5.16 11.75
N ALA A 171 -4.21 -4.28 11.19
CA ALA A 171 -4.55 -4.31 9.76
C ALA A 171 -3.30 -4.14 8.87
N ALA A 172 -2.40 -3.22 9.23
CA ALA A 172 -1.16 -2.98 8.50
C ALA A 172 -0.25 -4.23 8.43
N SER A 173 -0.09 -4.96 9.54
CA SER A 173 0.73 -6.18 9.55
C SER A 173 0.08 -7.31 8.74
N GLN A 174 -1.25 -7.39 8.72
CA GLN A 174 -1.98 -8.37 7.92
C GLN A 174 -1.87 -8.06 6.42
N LEU A 175 -1.94 -6.79 6.02
CA LEU A 175 -1.71 -6.37 4.63
C LEU A 175 -0.29 -6.71 4.17
N VAL A 176 0.73 -6.48 5.01
CA VAL A 176 2.11 -6.84 4.70
C VAL A 176 2.27 -8.37 4.60
N ALA A 177 1.64 -9.13 5.49
CA ALA A 177 1.61 -10.60 5.43
C ALA A 177 0.99 -11.10 4.12
N PHE A 178 -0.11 -10.48 3.68
CA PHE A 178 -0.74 -10.76 2.39
C PHE A 178 0.20 -10.46 1.21
N ALA A 179 0.85 -9.29 1.19
CA ALA A 179 1.81 -8.95 0.14
C ALA A 179 3.02 -9.91 0.09
N LEU A 180 3.50 -10.40 1.23
CA LEU A 180 4.54 -11.43 1.29
C LEU A 180 4.10 -12.72 0.60
N GLN A 181 2.87 -13.17 0.88
CA GLN A 181 2.28 -14.34 0.20
C GLN A 181 2.10 -14.09 -1.30
N GLU A 182 1.64 -12.90 -1.68
CA GLU A 182 1.50 -12.48 -3.07
C GLU A 182 2.81 -12.47 -3.83
N GLY A 183 3.89 -11.98 -3.21
CA GLY A 183 5.24 -11.96 -3.79
C GLY A 183 5.78 -13.37 -3.98
N LYS A 184 5.64 -14.24 -2.96
CA LYS A 184 6.01 -15.66 -3.05
C LYS A 184 5.25 -16.39 -4.14
N ALA A 185 3.93 -16.23 -4.21
CA ALA A 185 3.09 -16.86 -5.24
C ALA A 185 3.44 -16.41 -6.66
N ARG A 186 4.01 -15.20 -6.80
CA ARG A 186 4.50 -14.64 -8.08
C ARG A 186 5.98 -14.93 -8.35
N GLY A 187 6.62 -15.77 -7.55
CA GLY A 187 8.03 -16.14 -7.71
C GLY A 187 9.01 -14.98 -7.55
N LYS A 188 8.63 -13.91 -6.86
CA LYS A 188 9.51 -12.76 -6.60
C LYS A 188 10.57 -13.12 -5.57
N SER A 189 11.76 -12.57 -5.74
CA SER A 189 12.88 -12.85 -4.84
C SER A 189 12.95 -11.93 -3.63
N PHE A 190 12.50 -10.68 -3.76
CA PHE A 190 12.59 -9.67 -2.71
C PHE A 190 11.29 -8.89 -2.52
N PHE A 191 11.10 -8.37 -1.32
CA PHE A 191 10.11 -7.34 -1.02
C PHE A 191 10.84 -6.12 -0.46
N TYR A 192 10.88 -5.04 -1.23
CA TYR A 192 11.45 -3.75 -0.85
C TYR A 192 10.37 -2.78 -0.35
N GLY A 193 10.81 -1.74 0.33
CA GLY A 193 10.01 -0.55 0.61
C GLY A 193 10.91 0.54 1.17
N ASP A 194 10.39 1.76 1.20
CA ASP A 194 11.03 2.87 1.92
C ASP A 194 10.11 3.46 2.97
N CYS A 195 10.72 4.03 4.01
CA CYS A 195 10.00 4.80 5.01
C CYS A 195 10.79 6.04 5.42
N TRP A 196 10.06 7.05 5.90
CA TRP A 196 10.67 8.18 6.58
C TRP A 196 11.29 7.72 7.90
N ARG A 197 12.52 8.15 8.18
CA ARG A 197 13.29 7.73 9.37
C ARG A 197 12.83 8.33 10.69
N GLY A 198 12.22 9.51 10.65
CA GLY A 198 12.04 10.31 11.85
C GLY A 198 11.18 9.63 12.93
N ASN A 199 10.97 10.33 14.04
CA ASN A 199 10.40 9.74 15.25
C ASN A 199 11.24 8.54 15.77
N ASN A 200 12.55 8.77 15.96
CA ASN A 200 13.50 7.81 16.51
C ASN A 200 13.51 6.44 15.80
N ASP A 201 13.52 6.43 14.47
CA ASP A 201 13.56 5.22 13.65
C ASP A 201 12.35 4.29 13.92
N GLY A 202 11.20 4.86 14.31
CA GLY A 202 10.00 4.11 14.69
C GLY A 202 9.44 3.22 13.58
N LEU A 203 9.40 3.71 12.34
CA LEU A 203 8.92 2.95 11.19
C LEU A 203 9.86 1.81 10.81
N ILE A 204 11.18 2.04 10.80
CA ILE A 204 12.12 0.96 10.50
C ILE A 204 12.07 -0.13 11.58
N LYS A 205 11.92 0.23 12.86
CA LYS A 205 11.68 -0.74 13.96
C LYS A 205 10.39 -1.53 13.76
N TYR A 206 9.34 -0.90 13.24
CA TYR A 206 8.12 -1.59 12.88
C TYR A 206 8.35 -2.62 11.76
N TYR A 207 9.00 -2.24 10.66
CA TYR A 207 9.28 -3.17 9.55
C TYR A 207 10.28 -4.27 9.94
N GLN A 208 11.24 -4.01 10.82
CA GLN A 208 12.12 -5.04 11.38
C GLN A 208 11.36 -6.12 12.14
N LYS A 209 10.33 -5.75 12.92
CA LYS A 209 9.44 -6.74 13.58
C LYS A 209 8.65 -7.58 12.57
N LEU A 210 8.44 -7.06 11.37
CA LEU A 210 7.85 -7.78 10.24
C LEU A 210 8.90 -8.53 9.41
N GLY A 211 10.15 -8.65 9.88
CA GLY A 211 11.21 -9.42 9.26
C GLY A 211 11.92 -8.74 8.09
N PHE A 212 11.76 -7.43 7.92
CA PHE A 212 12.54 -6.65 6.95
C PHE A 212 13.89 -6.24 7.55
N GLU A 213 14.89 -6.17 6.69
CA GLU A 213 16.25 -5.75 7.02
C GLU A 213 16.56 -4.37 6.41
N PRO A 214 17.30 -3.52 7.13
CA PRO A 214 17.73 -2.23 6.62
C PRO A 214 18.72 -2.40 5.45
N VAL A 215 18.50 -1.66 4.36
CA VAL A 215 19.46 -1.55 3.23
C VAL A 215 20.29 -0.29 3.36
N GLY A 216 19.67 0.87 3.62
CA GLY A 216 20.39 2.11 3.89
C GLY A 216 19.53 3.36 3.79
N SER A 217 20.05 4.48 4.33
CA SER A 217 19.36 5.77 4.30
C SER A 217 19.73 6.63 3.08
N PHE A 218 18.80 7.50 2.69
CA PHE A 218 18.98 8.46 1.60
C PHE A 218 18.13 9.71 1.83
N GLU A 219 18.50 10.81 1.18
CA GLU A 219 17.77 12.08 1.26
C GLU A 219 16.96 12.30 0.00
N VAL A 220 15.73 12.80 0.15
CA VAL A 220 14.90 13.25 -0.97
C VAL A 220 14.55 14.72 -0.75
N GLN A 221 15.04 15.58 -1.64
CA GLN A 221 14.76 17.01 -1.57
C GLN A 221 13.29 17.29 -1.89
N ASP A 222 12.67 18.16 -1.09
CA ASP A 222 11.33 18.71 -1.27
C ASP A 222 10.21 17.67 -1.51
N LYS A 223 10.36 16.42 -1.02
CA LYS A 223 9.43 15.29 -1.27
C LYS A 223 7.97 15.63 -0.98
N HIS A 224 7.72 16.39 0.08
CA HIS A 224 6.38 16.81 0.52
C HIS A 224 6.21 18.32 0.62
N GLY A 225 7.10 19.08 -0.01
CA GLY A 225 7.06 20.54 -0.07
C GLY A 225 8.43 21.20 0.22
N PRO A 226 8.56 22.50 -0.10
CA PRO A 226 9.82 23.20 0.02
C PRO A 226 10.37 23.19 1.45
N ARG A 227 11.68 22.93 1.59
CA ARG A 227 12.43 22.99 2.88
C ARG A 227 12.03 21.94 3.92
N LEU A 228 11.23 20.95 3.55
CA LEU A 228 10.92 19.83 4.41
C LEU A 228 11.86 18.67 4.08
N ASN A 229 12.98 18.59 4.81
CA ASN A 229 13.97 17.53 4.59
C ASN A 229 13.35 16.15 4.82
N TRP A 230 13.49 15.28 3.83
CA TRP A 230 12.98 13.92 3.91
C TRP A 230 14.13 12.92 3.90
N THR A 231 14.51 12.46 5.09
CA THR A 231 15.45 11.35 5.25
C THR A 231 14.69 10.03 5.18
N GLY A 232 14.89 9.31 4.08
CA GLY A 232 14.38 7.98 3.83
C GLY A 232 15.28 6.87 4.34
N TYR A 233 14.69 5.68 4.46
CA TYR A 233 15.39 4.43 4.70
C TYR A 233 14.82 3.36 3.79
N LEU A 234 15.66 2.79 2.92
CA LEU A 234 15.30 1.62 2.11
C LEU A 234 15.47 0.37 2.97
N PHE A 235 14.47 -0.50 2.96
CA PHE A 235 14.50 -1.80 3.62
C PHE A 235 14.09 -2.90 2.64
N SER A 236 14.46 -4.14 2.94
CA SER A 236 14.15 -5.28 2.09
C SER A 236 13.90 -6.53 2.91
N ARG A 237 13.20 -7.49 2.32
CA ARG A 237 13.03 -8.83 2.88
C ARG A 237 13.17 -9.86 1.76
N SER A 238 13.94 -10.92 2.01
CA SER A 238 13.98 -12.08 1.11
C SER A 238 12.63 -12.79 1.10
N LEU A 239 12.10 -13.06 -0.09
CA LEU A 239 10.92 -13.88 -0.31
C LEU A 239 11.27 -15.33 -0.63
N ARG A 240 12.52 -15.60 -1.00
CA ARG A 240 13.02 -16.97 -1.19
C ARG A 240 13.11 -17.63 0.17
N ASP A 241 12.62 -18.87 0.25
CA ASP A 241 12.88 -19.70 1.43
C ASP A 241 14.40 -19.88 1.56
N GLN A 242 14.93 -19.73 2.78
CA GLN A 242 16.33 -20.06 3.02
C GLN A 242 16.47 -21.54 2.71
N ARG A 243 17.19 -21.87 1.63
CA ARG A 243 17.53 -23.25 1.31
C ARG A 243 18.18 -23.86 2.55
N GLN A 244 17.56 -24.92 3.10
CA GLN A 244 18.23 -25.85 3.99
C GLN A 244 19.39 -26.52 3.26
#